data_AF-A0A7C6SUX1-F1
#
_entry.id   AF-A0A7C6SUX1-F1
#
_cell.length_a   1.000
_cell.length_b   1.000
_cell.length_c   1.000
_cell.angle_alpha   90.00
_cell.angle_beta   90.00
_cell.angle_gamma   90.00
#
_symmetry.space_group_name_H-M   'P 1'
#
loop_
_entity.id
_entity.type
_entity.pdbx_description
1 polymer ?
#
loop_
_entity_poly.entity_id
_entity_poly.type
_entity_poly.pdbx_seq_one_letter_code
_entity_poly.pdbx_strand_id
1 'polypeptide(L)'
;MFLKGGSILHDKSKINKGFTLIELILVIAILGILGTIAIPRVIGVKGNAETQVKDVNEKIIINALERFYAEEGEYPPTPTESKPLKELLKDYIDAGDEILDNWEYKRTDRDNYTLTYSSESGSTE
;
A
#
# COMPACT_ATOMS: atom_id res chain seq x y z
N MET A 1 11.22 0.19 85.38
CA MET A 1 12.38 0.59 84.56
C MET A 1 12.43 -0.34 83.36
N PHE A 2 12.18 0.18 82.16
CA PHE A 2 12.80 -0.14 80.84
C PHE A 2 13.18 -1.62 80.52
N LEU A 3 12.91 -2.26 79.38
CA LEU A 3 12.63 -1.88 77.98
C LEU A 3 12.34 -3.17 77.16
N LYS A 4 11.58 -3.01 76.05
CA LYS A 4 11.65 -3.77 74.76
C LYS A 4 11.36 -5.29 74.78
N GLY A 5 10.87 -5.90 73.72
CA GLY A 5 10.81 -5.49 72.31
C GLY A 5 9.84 -6.36 71.51
N GLY A 6 9.39 -5.81 70.39
CA GLY A 6 8.28 -6.34 69.60
C GLY A 6 8.62 -7.40 68.56
N SER A 7 7.52 -7.92 68.00
CA SER A 7 7.25 -8.41 66.64
C SER A 7 8.25 -9.35 65.96
N ILE A 8 7.74 -10.51 65.51
CA ILE A 8 8.41 -11.31 64.48
C ILE A 8 7.40 -11.59 63.36
N LEU A 9 7.46 -10.76 62.32
CA LEU A 9 6.77 -10.97 61.05
C LEU A 9 7.57 -12.03 60.29
N HIS A 10 6.94 -13.16 59.95
CA HIS A 10 7.52 -14.12 59.02
C HIS A 10 7.44 -13.55 57.61
N ASP A 11 8.57 -13.05 57.11
CA ASP A 11 8.74 -12.71 55.69
C ASP A 11 8.90 -14.00 54.88
N LYS A 12 7.94 -14.28 54.01
CA LYS A 12 7.96 -15.42 53.08
C LYS A 12 8.93 -15.04 51.96
N SER A 13 10.19 -15.42 52.11
CA SER A 13 11.26 -15.18 51.13
C SER A 13 10.82 -15.58 49.71
N LYS A 14 10.73 -14.61 48.80
CA LYS A 14 10.46 -14.85 47.39
C LYS A 14 11.68 -15.54 46.76
N ILE A 15 11.45 -16.70 46.14
CA ILE A 15 12.48 -17.42 45.38
C ILE A 15 12.71 -16.66 44.07
N ASN A 16 13.80 -15.91 43.98
CA ASN A 16 14.28 -15.34 42.73
C ASN A 16 14.97 -16.45 41.93
N LYS A 17 14.27 -16.98 40.92
CA LYS A 17 14.86 -17.91 39.94
C LYS A 17 15.62 -17.09 38.90
N GLY A 18 16.95 -17.22 38.89
CA GLY A 18 17.80 -16.68 37.82
C GLY A 18 17.78 -17.57 36.59
N PHE A 19 17.92 -16.96 35.40
CA PHE A 19 18.12 -17.69 34.15
C PHE A 19 19.49 -18.38 34.14
N THR A 20 19.54 -19.58 33.54
CA THR A 20 20.80 -20.31 33.36
C THR A 20 21.52 -19.84 32.08
N LEU A 21 22.85 -19.91 32.09
CA LEU A 21 23.64 -19.59 30.89
C LEU A 21 23.35 -20.55 29.73
N ILE A 22 23.02 -21.82 30.05
CA ILE A 22 22.69 -22.82 29.05
C ILE A 22 21.38 -22.50 28.33
N GLU A 23 20.39 -21.93 29.03
CA GLU A 23 19.14 -21.48 28.39
C GLU A 23 19.41 -20.38 27.37
N LEU A 24 20.30 -19.43 27.68
CA LEU A 24 20.65 -18.36 26.72
C LEU A 24 21.42 -18.89 25.51
N ILE A 25 22.36 -19.82 25.73
CA ILE A 25 23.16 -20.44 24.64
C ILE A 25 22.25 -21.23 23.69
N LEU A 26 21.27 -21.97 24.22
CA LEU A 26 20.33 -22.73 23.40
C LEU A 26 19.44 -21.80 22.56
N VAL A 27 19.02 -20.66 23.12
CA VAL A 27 18.19 -19.67 22.40
C VAL A 27 18.95 -19.09 21.19
N ILE A 28 20.19 -18.62 21.38
CA ILE A 28 20.97 -18.06 20.27
C ILE A 28 21.35 -19.13 19.23
N ALA A 29 21.53 -20.38 19.65
CA ALA A 29 21.78 -21.49 18.73
C ALA A 29 20.58 -21.75 17.81
N ILE A 30 19.36 -21.79 18.37
CA ILE A 30 18.13 -21.95 17.58
C ILE A 30 17.87 -20.73 16.70
N LEU A 31 18.08 -19.50 17.22
CA LEU A 31 17.97 -18.27 16.41
C LEU A 31 18.97 -18.23 15.26
N GLY A 32 20.18 -18.76 15.45
CA GLY A 32 21.17 -18.92 14.38
C GLY A 32 20.70 -19.87 13.27
N ILE A 33 20.11 -21.01 13.64
CA ILE A 33 19.55 -21.98 12.67
C ILE A 33 18.37 -21.34 11.92
N LEU A 34 17.40 -20.77 12.64
CA LEU A 34 16.22 -20.15 12.05
C LEU A 34 16.56 -18.94 11.18
N GLY A 35 17.57 -18.16 11.58
CA GLY A 35 18.04 -16.99 10.83
C GLY A 35 18.53 -17.32 9.43
N THR A 36 19.04 -18.53 9.19
CA THR A 36 19.47 -18.97 7.84
C THR A 36 18.31 -19.31 6.92
N ILE A 37 17.16 -19.74 7.47
CA ILE A 37 15.99 -20.19 6.69
C ILE A 37 14.94 -19.06 6.57
N ALA A 38 15.03 -18.04 7.40
CA ALA A 38 14.15 -16.88 7.40
C ALA A 38 14.39 -15.98 6.18
N ILE A 39 13.90 -16.41 5.01
CA ILE A 39 13.81 -15.56 3.82
C ILE A 39 12.43 -14.89 3.81
N PRO A 40 12.32 -13.56 4.02
CA PRO A 40 11.06 -12.85 3.81
C PRO A 40 10.70 -12.89 2.32
N ARG A 41 9.68 -13.66 1.96
CA ARG A 41 9.14 -13.74 0.59
C ARG A 41 8.29 -12.50 0.29
N VAL A 42 8.93 -11.35 0.04
CA VAL A 42 8.24 -10.10 -0.32
C VAL A 42 8.51 -9.67 -1.78
N ILE A 43 9.36 -10.40 -2.51
CA ILE A 43 9.94 -9.94 -3.78
C ILE A 43 8.95 -9.96 -4.98
N GLY A 44 7.78 -10.61 -4.87
CA GLY A 44 6.84 -10.77 -6.00
C GLY A 44 5.51 -10.00 -5.92
N VAL A 45 5.19 -9.37 -4.79
CA VAL A 45 3.87 -8.75 -4.60
C VAL A 45 3.80 -7.38 -5.29
N LYS A 46 4.92 -6.66 -5.37
CA LYS A 46 4.94 -5.28 -5.88
C LYS A 46 4.62 -5.19 -7.39
N GLY A 47 5.27 -5.99 -8.24
CA GLY A 47 5.03 -5.95 -9.69
C GLY A 47 3.61 -6.39 -10.09
N ASN A 48 3.05 -7.38 -9.39
CA ASN A 48 1.67 -7.80 -9.60
C ASN A 48 0.67 -6.74 -9.13
N ALA A 49 0.95 -6.04 -8.03
CA ALA A 49 0.08 -4.99 -7.52
C ALA A 49 0.05 -3.78 -8.46
N GLU A 50 1.19 -3.35 -8.99
CA GLU A 50 1.28 -2.22 -9.93
C GLU A 50 0.50 -2.49 -11.22
N THR A 51 0.63 -3.69 -11.78
CA THR A 51 -0.13 -4.09 -12.98
C THR A 51 -1.63 -4.14 -12.71
N GLN A 52 -2.05 -4.72 -11.57
CA GLN A 52 -3.47 -4.77 -11.20
C GLN A 52 -4.06 -3.37 -10.97
N VAL A 53 -3.31 -2.46 -10.35
CA VAL A 53 -3.74 -1.07 -10.15
C VAL A 53 -3.92 -0.36 -11.48
N LYS A 54 -3.00 -0.56 -12.43
CA LYS A 54 -3.12 -0.02 -13.79
C LYS A 54 -4.42 -0.49 -14.47
N ASP A 55 -4.68 -1.79 -14.47
CA ASP A 55 -5.86 -2.38 -15.13
C ASP A 55 -7.18 -1.89 -14.51
N VAL A 56 -7.19 -1.68 -13.19
CA VAL A 56 -8.36 -1.13 -12.48
C VAL A 56 -8.56 0.33 -12.84
N ASN A 57 -7.49 1.14 -12.82
CA ASN A 57 -7.56 2.56 -13.16
C ASN A 57 -8.03 2.77 -14.61
N GLU A 58 -7.50 1.98 -15.56
CA GLU A 58 -7.94 2.02 -16.96
C GLU A 58 -9.45 1.85 -17.08
N LYS A 59 -10.00 0.82 -16.43
CA LYS A 59 -11.44 0.55 -16.45
C LYS A 59 -12.25 1.69 -15.84
N ILE A 60 -11.78 2.31 -14.77
CA ILE A 60 -12.47 3.45 -14.16
C ILE A 60 -12.54 4.62 -15.14
N ILE A 61 -11.43 4.93 -15.82
CA ILE A 61 -11.37 6.02 -16.81
C ILE A 61 -12.29 5.72 -18.00
N ILE A 62 -12.25 4.50 -18.53
CA ILE A 62 -13.14 4.08 -19.63
C ILE A 62 -14.60 4.24 -19.21
N ASN A 63 -14.99 3.75 -18.02
CA ASN A 63 -16.36 3.91 -17.55
C ASN A 63 -16.78 5.37 -17.43
N ALA A 64 -15.89 6.27 -16.99
CA ALA A 64 -16.17 7.70 -16.93
C ALA A 64 -16.37 8.31 -18.32
N LEU A 65 -15.53 7.93 -19.30
CA LEU A 65 -15.66 8.36 -20.70
C LEU A 65 -16.97 7.88 -21.33
N GLU A 66 -17.36 6.63 -21.07
CA GLU A 66 -18.61 6.04 -21.55
C GLU A 66 -19.84 6.72 -20.94
N ARG A 67 -19.78 7.08 -19.64
CA ARG A 67 -20.85 7.85 -18.99
C ARG A 67 -20.99 9.24 -19.60
N PHE A 68 -19.87 9.92 -19.85
CA PHE A 68 -19.87 11.21 -20.54
C PHE A 68 -20.50 11.09 -21.93
N TYR A 69 -20.10 10.06 -22.71
CA TYR A 69 -20.68 9.81 -24.03
C TYR A 69 -22.19 9.53 -23.97
N ALA A 70 -22.64 8.78 -22.96
CA ALA A 70 -24.06 8.48 -22.78
C ALA A 70 -24.91 9.73 -22.47
N GLU A 71 -24.33 10.74 -21.82
CA GLU A 71 -25.03 12.00 -21.47
C GLU A 71 -24.93 13.05 -22.58
N GLU A 72 -23.73 13.27 -23.13
CA GLU A 72 -23.46 14.35 -24.09
C GLU A 72 -23.58 13.91 -25.57
N GLY A 73 -23.57 12.60 -25.83
CA GLY A 73 -23.63 12.01 -27.17
C GLY A 73 -22.32 12.08 -27.97
N GLU A 74 -21.23 12.54 -27.35
CA GLU A 74 -19.88 12.52 -27.90
C GLU A 74 -18.84 12.37 -26.80
N TYR A 75 -17.64 11.90 -27.15
CA TYR A 75 -16.55 11.82 -26.18
C TYR A 75 -15.97 13.22 -25.85
N PRO A 76 -15.42 13.41 -24.63
CA PRO A 76 -14.85 14.69 -24.22
C PRO A 76 -13.80 15.20 -25.21
N PRO A 77 -13.72 16.51 -25.47
CA PRO A 77 -12.66 17.05 -26.31
C PRO A 77 -11.29 16.72 -25.74
N THR A 78 -10.27 16.63 -26.60
CA THR A 78 -8.89 16.43 -26.16
C THR A 78 -8.51 17.51 -25.14
N PRO A 79 -8.04 17.13 -23.93
CA PRO A 79 -7.66 18.02 -22.86
C PRO A 79 -6.65 19.07 -23.32
N THR A 80 -6.82 20.28 -22.82
CA THR A 80 -5.88 21.38 -23.00
C THR A 80 -5.35 21.84 -21.65
N GLU A 81 -4.29 22.64 -21.63
CA GLU A 81 -3.77 23.21 -20.37
C GLU A 81 -4.85 23.96 -19.57
N SER A 82 -5.79 24.60 -20.28
CA SER A 82 -6.92 25.34 -19.71
C SER A 82 -8.10 24.48 -19.28
N LYS A 83 -8.20 23.23 -19.78
CA LYS A 83 -9.27 22.28 -19.49
C LYS A 83 -8.69 20.88 -19.42
N PRO A 84 -8.07 20.51 -18.28
CA PRO A 84 -7.46 19.20 -18.12
C PRO A 84 -8.53 18.11 -18.07
N LEU A 85 -8.13 16.87 -18.36
CA LEU A 85 -9.03 15.71 -18.41
C LEU A 85 -9.83 15.53 -17.12
N LYS A 86 -9.18 15.75 -15.97
CA LYS A 86 -9.81 15.67 -14.64
C LYS A 86 -10.99 16.63 -14.47
N GLU A 87 -10.92 17.80 -15.08
CA GLU A 87 -12.03 18.77 -15.01
C GLU A 87 -13.18 18.32 -15.91
N LEU A 88 -12.88 17.78 -17.09
CA LEU A 88 -13.89 17.27 -18.02
C LEU A 88 -14.63 16.04 -17.48
N LEU A 89 -13.95 15.20 -16.69
CA LEU A 89 -14.50 13.97 -16.14
C LEU A 89 -14.88 14.06 -14.66
N LYS A 90 -14.82 15.26 -14.07
CA LYS A 90 -15.03 15.46 -12.62
C LYS A 90 -16.36 14.90 -12.12
N ASP A 91 -17.42 15.05 -12.92
CA ASP A 91 -18.77 14.58 -12.56
C ASP A 91 -19.01 13.11 -12.94
N TYR A 92 -18.06 12.49 -13.63
CA TYR A 92 -18.14 11.13 -14.18
C TYR A 92 -17.19 10.13 -13.52
N ILE A 93 -16.26 10.61 -12.69
CA ILE A 93 -15.24 9.80 -12.02
C ILE A 93 -15.53 9.76 -10.51
N ASP A 94 -15.83 8.55 -10.01
CA ASP A 94 -16.08 8.32 -8.59
C ASP A 94 -14.76 8.06 -7.80
N ALA A 95 -13.64 7.94 -8.52
CA ALA A 95 -12.30 7.74 -7.97
C ALA A 95 -11.52 9.07 -7.97
N GLY A 96 -10.54 9.20 -7.08
CA GLY A 96 -9.75 10.44 -6.97
C GLY A 96 -8.98 10.77 -8.25
N ASP A 97 -8.80 12.06 -8.52
CA ASP A 97 -8.17 12.61 -9.74
C ASP A 97 -6.80 12.02 -10.08
N GLU A 98 -6.07 11.50 -9.08
CA GLU A 98 -4.74 10.89 -9.20
C GLU A 98 -4.70 9.73 -10.19
N ILE A 99 -5.83 9.05 -10.43
CA ILE A 99 -5.86 7.94 -11.39
C ILE A 99 -5.64 8.39 -12.83
N LEU A 100 -5.77 9.69 -13.13
CA LEU A 100 -5.62 10.27 -14.46
C LEU A 100 -4.19 10.72 -14.77
N ASP A 101 -3.31 10.86 -13.76
CA ASP A 101 -2.00 11.50 -13.93
C ASP A 101 -1.08 10.76 -14.92
N ASN A 102 -1.19 9.43 -14.97
CA ASN A 102 -0.38 8.57 -15.83
C ASN A 102 -1.07 8.21 -17.17
N TRP A 103 -2.21 8.83 -17.46
CA TRP A 103 -3.01 8.50 -18.64
C TRP A 103 -3.15 9.71 -19.57
N GLU A 104 -2.69 9.55 -20.80
CA GLU A 104 -2.90 10.51 -21.86
C GLU A 104 -4.12 10.12 -22.69
N TYR A 105 -5.16 10.94 -22.61
CA TYR A 105 -6.35 10.82 -23.44
C TYR A 105 -6.27 11.77 -24.63
N LYS A 106 -6.61 11.26 -25.82
CA LYS A 106 -6.78 12.06 -27.05
C LYS A 106 -8.05 11.62 -27.77
N ARG A 107 -8.92 12.58 -28.05
CA ARG A 107 -10.08 12.35 -28.92
C ARG A 107 -9.60 12.26 -30.37
N THR A 108 -9.95 11.17 -31.05
CA THR A 108 -9.68 11.01 -32.49
C THR A 108 -10.83 11.60 -33.29
N ASP A 109 -12.06 11.22 -32.95
CA ASP A 109 -13.30 11.67 -33.58
C ASP A 109 -14.41 11.81 -32.51
N ARG A 110 -15.64 12.18 -32.90
CA ARG A 110 -16.77 12.28 -31.95
C ARG A 110 -17.08 10.97 -31.20
N ASP A 111 -16.88 9.84 -31.87
CA ASP A 111 -17.21 8.51 -31.35
C ASP A 111 -15.96 7.66 -31.05
N ASN A 112 -14.75 8.23 -31.19
CA ASN A 112 -13.50 7.48 -31.01
C ASN A 112 -12.47 8.26 -30.19
N TYR A 113 -11.75 7.56 -29.33
CA TYR A 113 -10.66 8.10 -28.55
C TYR A 113 -9.50 7.11 -28.43
N THR A 114 -8.34 7.62 -28.06
CA THR A 114 -7.17 6.83 -27.68
C THR A 114 -6.79 7.16 -26.24
N LEU A 115 -6.51 6.12 -25.47
CA LEU A 115 -6.06 6.22 -24.08
C LEU A 115 -4.69 5.53 -23.97
N THR A 116 -3.65 6.32 -23.67
CA THR A 116 -2.26 5.83 -23.61
C THR A 116 -1.75 5.95 -22.19
N TYR A 117 -1.21 4.85 -21.64
CA TYR A 117 -0.54 4.88 -20.35
C TYR A 117 0.90 5.40 -20.53
N SER A 118 1.21 6.54 -19.92
CA SER A 118 2.59 7.01 -19.81
C SER A 118 3.24 6.32 -18.62
N SER A 119 3.98 5.24 -18.90
CA SER A 119 4.93 4.76 -17.89
C SER A 119 6.01 5.81 -17.75
N GLU A 120 6.08 6.50 -16.61
CA GLU A 120 7.33 7.15 -16.22
C GLU A 120 8.44 6.11 -16.41
N SER A 121 9.39 6.45 -17.28
CA SER A 121 10.54 5.62 -17.62
C SER A 121 11.37 5.37 -16.37
N GLY A 122 11.02 4.33 -15.63
CA GLY A 122 11.68 3.86 -14.42
C GLY A 122 11.96 2.36 -14.43
N SER A 123 11.84 1.71 -15.60
CA SER A 123 12.30 0.35 -15.83
C SER A 123 13.76 0.39 -16.28
N THR A 124 14.68 0.73 -15.37
CA THR A 124 16.05 0.24 -15.51
C THR A 124 15.97 -1.28 -15.40
N GLU A 125 16.07 -1.97 -16.54
CA GLU A 125 16.60 -3.33 -16.58
C GLU A 125 18.00 -3.38 -15.95
#